data_AF-A0A355C8E5-F1
#
_entry.id   AF-A0A355C8E5-F1
#
_cell.length_a   1.000
_cell.length_b   1.000
_cell.length_c   1.000
_cell.angle_alpha   90.00
_cell.angle_beta   90.00
_cell.angle_gamma   90.00
#
_symmetry.space_group_name_H-M   'P 1'
#
loop_
_entity.id
_entity.type
_entity.pdbx_description
1 polymer ?
#
loop_
_entity_poly.entity_id
_entity_poly.type
_entity_poly.pdbx_seq_one_letter_code
_entity_poly.pdbx_strand_id
1 'polypeptide(L)'
;FAGAALTSLLLPERSLIDCLSVGAGFAYYSLSSILISEFRGAELGTVALLANIMREFIVLVFTPWLVKYFGKLSPICAGGATTMDTTLPMITKYSGSDYVVVALFHGMVIDFSVPLWVSFFLTL
;
A
#
# COMPACT_ATOMS: atom_id res chain seq x y z
N PHE A 1 -1.46 6.35 6.67
CA PHE A 1 -0.84 7.70 6.56
C PHE A 1 0.15 8.04 7.67
N ALA A 2 -0.11 7.76 8.96
CA ALA A 2 0.83 8.10 10.04
C ALA A 2 2.28 7.64 9.77
N GLY A 3 2.50 6.40 9.30
CA GLY A 3 3.83 5.93 8.93
C GLY A 3 4.51 6.74 7.83
N ALA A 4 3.76 7.16 6.80
CA ALA A 4 4.28 8.02 5.73
C ALA A 4 4.60 9.44 6.24
N ALA A 5 3.80 9.98 7.15
CA ALA A 5 4.09 11.26 7.80
C ALA A 5 5.34 11.17 8.69
N LEU A 6 5.55 10.05 9.39
CA LEU A 6 6.77 9.83 10.17
C LEU A 6 8.00 9.71 9.27
N THR A 7 7.89 9.12 8.08
CA THR A 7 9.04 9.02 7.16
C THR A 7 9.53 10.39 6.67
N SER A 8 8.68 11.41 6.58
CA SER A 8 9.14 12.76 6.20
C SER A 8 10.01 13.41 7.27
N LEU A 9 9.91 12.99 8.53
CA LEU A 9 10.83 13.43 9.59
C LEU A 9 12.22 12.79 9.46
N LEU A 10 12.29 11.61 8.84
CA LEU A 10 13.54 10.87 8.61
C LEU A 10 14.21 11.24 7.28
N LEU A 11 13.44 11.76 6.32
CA LEU A 11 13.88 12.16 4.98
C LEU A 11 13.72 13.67 4.80
N PRO A 12 14.62 14.50 5.34
CA PRO A 12 14.49 15.96 5.31
C PRO A 12 14.51 16.56 3.89
N GLU A 13 15.04 15.81 2.91
CA GLU A 13 15.05 16.17 1.49
C GLU A 13 13.66 16.07 0.83
N ARG A 14 12.68 15.41 1.47
CA ARG A 14 11.34 15.15 0.91
C ARG A 14 10.28 15.88 1.70
N SER A 15 9.32 16.49 0.99
CA SER A 15 8.19 17.13 1.66
C SER A 15 7.26 16.08 2.28
N LEU A 16 6.50 16.49 3.30
CA LEU A 16 5.43 15.67 3.87
C LEU A 16 4.45 15.17 2.79
N ILE A 17 4.16 16.03 1.81
CA ILE A 17 3.23 15.76 0.71
C ILE A 17 3.77 14.65 -0.20
N ASP A 18 5.08 14.66 -0.49
CA ASP A 18 5.73 13.62 -1.28
C ASP A 18 5.64 12.26 -0.57
N CYS A 19 5.90 12.22 0.75
CA CYS A 19 5.79 10.98 1.51
C CYS A 19 4.33 10.47 1.58
N LEU A 20 3.36 11.37 1.77
CA LEU A 20 1.94 11.01 1.83
C LEU A 20 1.42 10.50 0.48
N SER A 21 1.81 11.13 -0.64
CA SER A 21 1.43 10.68 -1.99
C SER A 21 1.99 9.30 -2.31
N VAL A 22 3.26 9.02 -1.95
CA VAL A 22 3.85 7.66 -2.05
C VAL A 22 3.06 6.65 -1.21
N GLY A 23 2.72 7.02 0.03
CA GLY A 23 1.96 6.16 0.95
C GLY A 23 0.51 5.90 0.50
N ALA A 24 -0.09 6.82 -0.24
CA ALA A 24 -1.45 6.73 -0.79
C ALA A 24 -1.56 5.73 -1.95
N GLY A 25 -0.45 5.20 -2.47
CA GLY A 25 -0.47 4.15 -3.49
C GLY A 25 -1.07 2.83 -3.01
N PHE A 26 -1.08 2.55 -1.69
CA PHE A 26 -1.68 1.35 -1.08
C PHE A 26 -1.40 0.03 -1.81
N ALA A 27 -0.16 -0.18 -2.25
CA ALA A 27 0.28 -1.31 -3.08
C ALA A 27 -0.21 -1.31 -4.55
N TYR A 28 -1.07 -0.39 -4.99
CA TYR A 28 -1.40 -0.21 -6.42
C TYR A 28 -0.30 0.55 -7.16
N TYR A 29 0.89 -0.05 -7.18
CA TYR A 29 2.13 0.59 -7.60
C TYR A 29 2.17 0.95 -9.08
N SER A 30 1.45 0.23 -9.96
CA SER A 30 1.45 0.50 -11.40
C SER A 30 0.73 1.80 -11.73
N LEU A 31 -0.41 2.07 -11.11
CA LEU A 31 -1.15 3.33 -11.31
C LEU A 31 -0.52 4.48 -10.52
N SER A 32 -0.26 4.27 -9.22
CA SER A 32 0.18 5.36 -8.34
C SER A 32 1.54 5.93 -8.76
N SER A 33 2.47 5.08 -9.24
CA SER A 33 3.79 5.55 -9.68
C SER A 33 3.74 6.40 -10.94
N ILE A 34 2.85 6.09 -11.89
CA ILE A 34 2.65 6.89 -13.10
C ILE A 34 2.10 8.26 -12.73
N LEU A 35 1.03 8.32 -11.94
CA LEU A 35 0.45 9.58 -11.49
C LEU A 35 1.47 10.46 -10.73
N ILE A 36 2.25 9.87 -9.83
CA ILE A 36 3.28 10.62 -9.11
C ILE A 36 4.41 11.07 -10.04
N SER A 37 4.81 10.24 -11.01
CA SER A 37 5.84 10.60 -12.00
C SER A 37 5.44 11.81 -12.83
N GLU A 38 4.17 11.86 -13.27
CA GLU A 38 3.66 12.95 -14.10
C GLU A 38 3.62 14.28 -13.35
N PHE A 39 3.29 14.27 -12.05
CA PHE A 39 3.15 15.50 -11.26
C PHE A 39 4.42 15.95 -10.53
N ARG A 40 5.26 15.01 -10.08
CA ARG A 40 6.41 15.29 -9.20
C ARG A 40 7.74 14.73 -9.75
N GLY A 41 7.73 14.18 -10.97
CA GLY A 41 8.91 13.70 -11.68
C GLY A 41 9.22 12.22 -11.47
N ALA A 42 9.98 11.65 -12.42
CA ALA A 42 10.29 10.22 -12.49
C ALA A 42 11.02 9.66 -11.25
N GLU A 43 11.80 10.49 -10.56
CA GLU A 43 12.52 10.08 -9.36
C GLU A 43 11.55 9.69 -8.23
N LEU A 44 10.59 10.56 -7.90
CA LEU A 44 9.60 10.27 -6.85
C LEU A 44 8.64 9.15 -7.28
N GLY A 45 8.30 9.09 -8.56
CA GLY A 45 7.53 7.98 -9.12
C GLY A 45 8.22 6.62 -8.95
N THR A 46 9.54 6.57 -9.13
CA THR A 46 10.33 5.36 -8.88
C THR A 46 10.33 4.97 -7.41
N VAL A 47 10.45 5.95 -6.50
CA VAL A 47 10.30 5.71 -5.06
C VAL A 47 8.91 5.16 -4.74
N ALA A 48 7.86 5.70 -5.36
CA ALA A 48 6.49 5.22 -5.17
C ALA A 48 6.29 3.78 -5.64
N LEU A 49 6.85 3.43 -6.80
CA LEU A 49 6.85 2.06 -7.34
C LEU A 49 7.52 1.10 -6.36
N LEU A 50 8.76 1.39 -5.98
CA LEU A 50 9.55 0.53 -5.10
C LEU A 50 8.93 0.41 -3.72
N ALA A 51 8.47 1.51 -3.12
CA ALA A 51 7.86 1.48 -1.79
C ALA A 51 6.61 0.58 -1.74
N ASN A 52 5.78 0.63 -2.79
CA ASN A 52 4.55 -0.14 -2.86
C ASN A 52 4.80 -1.61 -3.26
N ILE A 53 5.80 -1.90 -4.09
CA ILE A 53 6.29 -3.27 -4.32
C ILE A 53 6.85 -3.86 -3.02
N MET A 54 7.66 -3.09 -2.27
CA MET A 54 8.22 -3.56 -1.01
C MET A 54 7.12 -3.81 0.02
N ARG A 55 6.07 -2.99 0.06
CA ARG A 55 4.88 -3.25 0.89
C ARG A 55 4.24 -4.60 0.54
N GLU A 56 3.99 -4.86 -0.74
CA GLU A 56 3.41 -6.14 -1.19
C GLU A 56 4.31 -7.30 -0.79
N PHE A 57 5.62 -7.20 -1.07
CA PHE A 57 6.60 -8.22 -0.73
C PHE A 57 6.65 -8.51 0.78
N ILE A 58 6.62 -7.48 1.62
CA ILE A 58 6.56 -7.63 3.08
C ILE A 58 5.32 -8.41 3.47
N VAL A 59 4.15 -8.12 2.89
CA VAL A 59 2.92 -8.84 3.23
C VAL A 59 3.02 -10.29 2.78
N LEU A 60 3.47 -10.56 1.56
CA LEU A 60 3.66 -11.93 1.05
C LEU A 60 4.57 -12.76 1.95
N VAL A 61 5.73 -12.23 2.31
CA VAL A 61 6.72 -12.97 3.11
C VAL A 61 6.29 -13.06 4.57
N PHE A 62 5.83 -11.97 5.17
CA PHE A 62 5.60 -11.88 6.61
C PHE A 62 4.18 -12.21 7.06
N THR A 63 3.25 -12.55 6.16
CA THR A 63 1.87 -12.97 6.50
C THR A 63 1.80 -13.96 7.69
N PRO A 64 2.62 -15.03 7.79
CA PRO A 64 2.56 -15.95 8.93
C PRO A 64 2.82 -15.26 10.28
N TRP A 65 3.77 -14.32 10.31
CA TRP A 65 4.10 -13.55 11.51
C TRP A 65 3.05 -12.48 11.78
N LEU A 66 2.53 -11.83 10.74
CA LEU A 66 1.43 -10.86 10.86
C LEU A 66 0.24 -11.52 11.56
N VAL A 67 -0.19 -12.69 11.08
CA VAL A 67 -1.29 -13.43 11.70
C VAL A 67 -0.98 -13.85 13.13
N LYS A 68 0.23 -14.35 13.40
CA LYS A 68 0.64 -14.83 14.73
C LYS A 68 0.63 -13.72 15.79
N TYR A 69 1.12 -12.52 15.46
CA TYR A 69 1.33 -11.45 16.44
C TYR A 69 0.23 -10.38 16.43
N PHE A 70 -0.44 -10.17 15.28
CA PHE A 70 -1.42 -9.10 15.08
C PHE A 70 -2.80 -9.61 14.67
N GLY A 71 -2.99 -10.92 14.55
CA GLY A 71 -4.28 -11.56 14.26
C GLY A 71 -4.61 -11.68 12.77
N LYS A 72 -5.69 -12.38 12.47
CA LYS A 72 -6.07 -12.82 11.11
C LYS A 72 -6.42 -11.69 10.13
N LEU A 73 -6.82 -10.52 10.63
CA LEU A 73 -7.12 -9.35 9.80
C LEU A 73 -5.87 -8.55 9.40
N SER A 74 -4.73 -8.76 10.08
CA SER A 74 -3.53 -7.96 9.88
C SER A 74 -2.93 -8.02 8.46
N PRO A 75 -2.82 -9.17 7.76
CA PRO A 75 -2.31 -9.17 6.38
C PRO A 75 -3.26 -8.44 5.42
N ILE A 76 -4.58 -8.44 5.68
CA ILE A 76 -5.56 -7.68 4.89
C ILE A 76 -5.30 -6.17 5.07
N CYS A 77 -5.20 -5.70 6.31
CA CYS A 77 -4.93 -4.28 6.57
C CYS A 77 -3.56 -3.82 6.00
N ALA A 78 -2.56 -4.70 5.99
CA ALA A 78 -1.22 -4.38 5.51
C ALA A 78 -1.10 -4.39 3.98
N GLY A 79 -1.81 -5.32 3.31
CA GLY A 79 -1.71 -5.57 1.87
C GLY A 79 -2.28 -4.45 0.99
N GLY A 80 -3.30 -3.73 1.46
CA GLY A 80 -3.91 -2.67 0.64
C GLY A 80 -4.68 -3.24 -0.55
N ALA A 81 -4.49 -2.66 -1.74
CA ALA A 81 -5.19 -3.07 -2.97
C ALA A 81 -4.92 -4.54 -3.32
N THR A 82 -3.72 -5.04 -3.02
CA THR A 82 -3.26 -6.37 -3.43
C THR A 82 -3.89 -7.53 -2.65
N THR A 83 -4.77 -7.21 -1.70
CA THR A 83 -5.51 -8.18 -0.89
C THR A 83 -6.56 -8.93 -1.68
N MET A 84 -6.98 -8.40 -2.84
CA MET A 84 -7.90 -9.08 -3.73
C MET A 84 -7.22 -10.01 -4.75
N ASP A 85 -5.89 -9.91 -4.93
CA ASP A 85 -5.15 -10.64 -5.97
C ASP A 85 -3.85 -11.28 -5.46
N THR A 86 -2.71 -10.59 -5.48
CA THR A 86 -1.37 -11.18 -5.30
C THR A 86 -1.16 -11.69 -3.87
N THR A 87 -1.69 -10.98 -2.87
CA THR A 87 -1.57 -11.38 -1.46
C THR A 87 -2.70 -12.30 -0.98
N LEU A 88 -3.76 -12.46 -1.78
CA LEU A 88 -4.93 -13.29 -1.45
C LEU A 88 -4.58 -14.75 -1.14
N PRO A 89 -3.68 -15.45 -1.87
CA PRO A 89 -3.30 -16.82 -1.54
C PRO A 89 -2.67 -16.95 -0.15
N MET A 90 -1.85 -15.98 0.25
CA MET A 90 -1.23 -15.96 1.57
C MET A 90 -2.26 -15.67 2.67
N ILE A 91 -3.18 -14.74 2.42
CA ILE A 91 -4.30 -14.47 3.34
C ILE A 91 -5.16 -15.71 3.52
N THR A 92 -5.53 -16.38 2.42
CA THR A 92 -6.35 -17.61 2.46
C THR A 92 -5.66 -18.71 3.25
N LYS A 93 -4.35 -18.91 3.01
CA LYS A 93 -3.56 -19.95 3.66
C LYS A 93 -3.39 -19.74 5.17
N TYR A 94 -3.14 -18.51 5.62
CA TYR A 94 -2.78 -18.25 7.02
C TYR A 94 -3.92 -17.63 7.85
N SER A 95 -4.83 -16.88 7.24
CA SER A 95 -5.98 -16.27 7.91
C SER A 95 -7.21 -17.17 7.87
N GLY A 96 -7.33 -17.99 6.81
CA GLY A 96 -8.41 -18.93 6.58
C GLY A 96 -9.37 -18.49 5.48
N SER A 97 -10.15 -19.44 4.95
CA SER A 97 -11.11 -19.23 3.86
C SER A 97 -12.20 -18.22 4.21
N ASP A 98 -12.57 -18.12 5.48
CA ASP A 98 -13.63 -17.19 5.95
C ASP A 98 -13.24 -15.71 5.71
N TYR A 99 -11.95 -15.42 5.55
CA TYR A 99 -11.43 -14.08 5.34
C TYR A 99 -11.29 -13.69 3.86
N VAL A 100 -11.54 -14.62 2.94
CA VAL A 100 -11.40 -14.37 1.48
C VAL A 100 -12.34 -13.27 1.01
N VAL A 101 -13.61 -13.33 1.40
CA VAL A 101 -14.60 -12.32 1.00
C VAL A 101 -14.24 -10.94 1.54
N VAL A 102 -13.74 -10.90 2.78
CA VAL A 102 -13.28 -9.65 3.41
C VAL A 102 -12.07 -9.08 2.67
N ALA A 103 -11.10 -9.92 2.30
CA ALA A 103 -9.91 -9.51 1.56
C ALA A 103 -10.25 -8.99 0.16
N LEU A 104 -11.14 -9.66 -0.56
CA LEU A 104 -11.61 -9.23 -1.88
C LEU A 104 -12.31 -7.85 -1.81
N PHE A 105 -13.23 -7.69 -0.87
CA PHE A 105 -13.95 -6.43 -0.71
C PHE A 105 -13.02 -5.30 -0.27
N HIS A 106 -12.11 -5.57 0.68
CA HIS A 106 -11.11 -4.61 1.12
C HIS A 106 -10.21 -4.17 -0.04
N GLY A 107 -9.64 -5.12 -0.80
CA GLY A 107 -8.76 -4.82 -1.93
C GLY A 107 -9.48 -3.96 -2.96
N MET A 108 -10.71 -4.31 -3.34
CA MET A 108 -11.53 -3.53 -4.27
C MET A 108 -11.78 -2.09 -3.80
N VAL A 109 -12.18 -1.91 -2.53
CA VAL A 109 -12.44 -0.57 -1.97
C VAL A 109 -11.16 0.28 -1.96
N ILE A 110 -10.03 -0.33 -1.57
CA ILE A 110 -8.75 0.38 -1.55
C ILE A 110 -8.29 0.72 -2.97
N ASP A 111 -8.41 -0.20 -3.92
CA ASP A 111 -8.03 -0.02 -5.33
C ASP A 111 -8.73 1.21 -5.95
N PHE A 112 -10.05 1.31 -5.78
CA PHE A 112 -10.82 2.49 -6.22
C PHE A 112 -10.44 3.78 -5.49
N SER A 113 -9.93 3.69 -4.26
CA SER A 113 -9.56 4.86 -3.46
C SER A 113 -8.18 5.43 -3.83
N VAL A 114 -7.29 4.64 -4.42
CA VAL A 114 -5.90 5.05 -4.74
C VAL A 114 -5.86 6.31 -5.62
N PRO A 115 -6.54 6.37 -6.79
CA PRO A 115 -6.49 7.56 -7.62
C PRO A 115 -6.95 8.82 -6.88
N LEU A 116 -7.97 8.68 -6.00
CA LEU A 116 -8.50 9.80 -5.22
C LEU A 116 -7.48 10.32 -4.20
N TRP A 117 -6.89 9.43 -3.41
CA TRP A 117 -5.92 9.83 -2.37
C TRP A 117 -4.61 10.33 -2.95
N VAL A 118 -4.08 9.67 -3.99
CA VAL A 118 -2.85 10.10 -4.67
C VAL A 118 -3.05 11.49 -5.26
N SER A 119 -4.13 11.70 -6.02
CA SER A 119 -4.42 13.01 -6.62
C SER A 119 -4.62 14.09 -5.56
N PHE A 120 -5.37 13.79 -4.48
CA PHE A 120 -5.57 14.72 -3.38
C PHE A 120 -4.25 15.24 -2.82
N PHE A 121 -3.32 14.35 -2.44
CA PHE A 121 -2.03 14.80 -1.92
C PHE A 121 -1.20 15.54 -2.97
N LEU A 122 -1.19 15.09 -4.23
CA LEU A 122 -0.43 15.78 -5.27
C LEU A 122 -0.88 17.22 -5.51
N THR A 123 -2.16 17.52 -5.25
CA THR A 123 -2.74 18.88 -5.40
C THR A 123 -2.54 19.81 -4.20
N LEU A 124 -2.02 19.30 -3.08
CA LEU A 124 -1.60 20.12 -1.93
C LEU A 124 -0.17 20.68 -2.16
#